data_AF-A0A1K1P1W2-F1
#
_entry.id   AF-A0A1K1P1W2-F1
#
_cell.length_a   1.000
_cell.length_b   1.000
_cell.length_c   1.000
_cell.angle_alpha   90.00
_cell.angle_beta   90.00
_cell.angle_gamma   90.00
#
_symmetry.space_group_name_H-M   'P 1'
#
loop_
_entity.id
_entity.type
_entity.pdbx_description
1 polymer ?
#
loop_
_entity_poly.entity_id
_entity_poly.type
_entity_poly.pdbx_seq_one_letter_code
_entity_poly.pdbx_strand_id
1 'polypeptide(L)'
;MLHFRRILAFLCYLVMLAADAVAVYVIYISIFGQITYYFGMLIFIPVFIISYWFATFFMQLTSGRVRGRRVMSKGLRVFFNTLGTLLSLALVGFWGYIYFTQQLNQAANENLVVETASYRYIETNDIINERIDL
;
A
#
# COMPACT_ATOMS: atom_id res chain seq x y z
N MET A 1 -16.92 22.82 24.87
CA MET A 1 -15.96 22.32 23.86
C MET A 1 -15.50 20.86 24.04
N LEU A 2 -15.74 20.18 25.17
CA LEU A 2 -15.37 18.75 25.33
C LEU A 2 -16.09 17.83 24.33
N HIS A 3 -17.40 18.03 24.13
CA HIS A 3 -18.20 17.24 23.18
C HIS A 3 -17.72 17.41 21.74
N PHE A 4 -17.46 18.64 21.30
CA PHE A 4 -16.92 18.94 19.98
C PHE A 4 -15.59 18.20 19.72
N ARG A 5 -14.66 18.23 20.69
CA ARG A 5 -13.37 17.53 20.57
C ARG A 5 -13.52 16.01 20.50
N ARG A 6 -14.52 15.43 21.17
CA ARG A 6 -14.84 14.00 21.09
C ARG A 6 -15.41 13.62 19.72
N ILE A 7 -16.32 14.42 19.18
CA ILE A 7 -16.90 14.19 17.86
C ILE A 7 -15.81 14.25 16.78
N LEU A 8 -14.95 15.28 16.83
CA LEU A 8 -13.85 15.40 15.87
C LEU A 8 -12.87 14.23 15.97
N ALA A 9 -12.52 13.79 17.19
CA ALA A 9 -11.68 12.61 17.37
C ALA A 9 -12.34 11.35 16.76
N PHE A 10 -13.64 11.15 16.99
CA PHE A 10 -14.36 10.03 16.40
C PHE A 10 -14.38 10.07 14.87
N LEU A 11 -14.59 11.25 14.28
CA LEU A 11 -14.50 11.45 12.82
C LEU A 11 -13.09 11.16 12.29
N CYS A 12 -12.04 11.62 12.97
CA CYS A 12 -10.67 11.31 12.56
C CYS A 12 -10.41 9.79 12.58
N TYR A 13 -10.90 9.09 13.60
CA TYR A 13 -10.77 7.64 13.68
C TYR A 13 -11.54 6.92 12.57
N LEU A 14 -12.76 7.39 12.22
CA LEU A 14 -13.51 6.85 11.09
C LEU A 14 -12.82 7.06 9.75
N VAL A 15 -12.25 8.24 9.51
CA VAL A 15 -11.52 8.52 8.26
C VAL A 15 -10.28 7.65 8.14
N MET A 16 -9.56 7.42 9.25
CA MET A 16 -8.43 6.48 9.29
C MET A 16 -8.88 5.07 8.89
N LEU A 17 -9.95 4.55 9.49
CA LEU A 17 -10.49 3.22 9.15
C LEU A 17 -10.99 3.15 7.70
N ALA A 18 -11.59 4.22 7.19
CA ALA A 18 -12.03 4.29 5.80
C ALA A 18 -10.83 4.27 4.84
N ALA A 19 -9.76 4.99 5.16
CA ALA A 19 -8.53 4.95 4.39
C ALA A 19 -7.89 3.56 4.41
N ASP A 20 -7.83 2.89 5.56
CA ASP A 20 -7.34 1.52 5.66
C ASP A 20 -8.20 0.55 4.83
N ALA A 21 -9.53 0.71 4.83
CA ALA A 21 -10.44 -0.09 4.00
C ALA A 21 -10.24 0.15 2.50
N VAL A 22 -10.03 1.40 2.09
CA VAL A 22 -9.67 1.74 0.69
C VAL A 22 -8.32 1.11 0.33
N ALA A 23 -7.35 1.12 1.24
CA ALA A 23 -6.06 0.47 1.02
C ALA A 23 -6.22 -1.04 0.79
N VAL A 24 -7.00 -1.74 1.62
CA VAL A 24 -7.36 -3.17 1.42
C VAL A 24 -7.99 -3.37 0.04
N TYR A 25 -8.92 -2.50 -0.35
CA TYR A 25 -9.60 -2.60 -1.63
C TYR A 25 -8.62 -2.43 -2.81
N VAL A 26 -7.72 -1.45 -2.75
CA VAL A 26 -6.66 -1.24 -3.74
C VAL A 26 -5.75 -2.45 -3.87
N ILE A 27 -5.37 -3.05 -2.74
CA ILE A 27 -4.59 -4.29 -2.72
C ILE A 27 -5.34 -5.41 -3.44
N TYR A 28 -6.61 -5.61 -3.10
CA TYR A 28 -7.46 -6.62 -3.71
C TYR A 28 -7.54 -6.46 -5.23
N ILE A 29 -7.95 -5.29 -5.73
CA ILE A 29 -8.11 -5.06 -7.18
C ILE A 29 -6.79 -5.17 -7.96
N SER A 30 -5.66 -4.92 -7.30
CA SER A 30 -4.32 -5.09 -7.90
C SER A 30 -3.92 -6.56 -8.00
N ILE A 31 -4.25 -7.39 -6.99
CA ILE A 31 -3.99 -8.84 -7.02
C ILE A 31 -4.82 -9.53 -8.11
N PHE A 32 -6.08 -9.11 -8.29
CA PHE A 32 -6.97 -9.64 -9.32
C PHE A 32 -6.70 -9.08 -10.73
N GLY A 33 -5.66 -8.26 -10.90
CA GLY A 33 -5.25 -7.72 -12.19
C GLY A 33 -6.23 -6.71 -12.81
N GLN A 34 -7.15 -6.14 -12.02
CA GLN A 34 -8.06 -5.10 -12.50
C GLN A 34 -7.35 -3.76 -12.72
N ILE A 35 -6.26 -3.52 -11.97
CA ILE A 35 -5.38 -2.37 -12.14
C ILE A 35 -3.91 -2.82 -12.13
N THR A 36 -3.03 -2.01 -12.72
CA THR A 36 -1.59 -2.26 -12.67
C THR A 36 -1.04 -1.97 -11.27
N TYR A 37 0.00 -2.71 -10.86
CA TYR A 37 0.66 -2.47 -9.57
C TYR A 37 1.22 -1.04 -9.44
N TYR A 38 1.67 -0.44 -10.54
CA TYR A 38 2.10 0.95 -10.58
C TYR A 38 0.96 1.91 -10.25
N PHE A 39 -0.20 1.74 -10.89
CA PHE A 39 -1.37 2.56 -10.61
C PHE A 39 -1.90 2.33 -9.18
N GLY A 40 -1.89 1.07 -8.72
CA GLY A 40 -2.18 0.72 -7.33
C GLY A 40 -1.28 1.46 -6.34
N MET A 41 0.02 1.56 -6.62
CA MET A 41 0.96 2.32 -5.80
C MET A 41 0.63 3.82 -5.73
N LEU A 42 0.27 4.42 -6.86
CA LEU A 42 -0.11 5.84 -6.93
C LEU A 42 -1.35 6.16 -6.09
N ILE A 43 -2.26 5.20 -5.92
CA ILE A 43 -3.44 5.35 -5.05
C ILE A 43 -3.09 5.00 -3.60
N PHE A 44 -2.31 3.94 -3.38
CA PHE A 44 -2.01 3.44 -2.05
C PHE A 44 -1.22 4.45 -1.21
N ILE A 45 -0.20 5.11 -1.78
CA ILE A 45 0.63 6.11 -1.07
C ILE A 45 -0.22 7.25 -0.47
N PRO A 46 -1.03 8.00 -1.24
CA PRO A 46 -1.83 9.08 -0.68
C PRO A 46 -2.88 8.59 0.31
N VAL A 47 -3.49 7.41 0.07
CA VAL A 47 -4.43 6.80 1.02
C VAL A 47 -3.75 6.48 2.35
N PHE A 48 -2.54 5.91 2.31
CA PHE A 48 -1.75 5.62 3.50
C PHE A 48 -1.35 6.89 4.26
N ILE A 49 -0.93 7.94 3.53
CA ILE A 49 -0.63 9.26 4.11
C ILE A 49 -1.86 9.80 4.86
N ILE A 50 -3.03 9.75 4.23
CA ILE A 50 -4.30 10.17 4.86
C ILE A 50 -4.53 9.37 6.15
N SER A 51 -4.43 8.04 6.11
CA SER A 51 -4.59 7.19 7.30
C SER A 51 -3.65 7.62 8.44
N TYR A 52 -2.37 7.84 8.14
CA TYR A 52 -1.37 8.30 9.11
C TYR A 52 -1.69 9.67 9.73
N TRP A 53 -2.09 10.65 8.91
CA TRP A 53 -2.44 11.99 9.40
C TRP A 53 -3.66 11.95 10.31
N PHE A 54 -4.70 11.21 9.94
CA PHE A 54 -5.91 11.11 10.74
C PHE A 54 -5.70 10.32 12.03
N ALA A 55 -4.81 9.31 12.04
CA ALA A 55 -4.34 8.66 13.27
C ALA A 55 -3.62 9.66 14.19
N THR A 56 -2.77 10.52 13.63
CA THR A 56 -2.05 11.56 14.37
C THR A 56 -3.02 12.60 14.96
N PHE A 57 -3.99 13.08 14.17
CA PHE A 57 -5.03 13.99 14.65
C PHE A 57 -5.88 13.36 15.74
N PHE A 58 -6.27 12.10 15.60
CA PHE A 58 -6.97 11.36 16.64
C PHE A 58 -6.19 11.34 17.95
N MET A 59 -4.88 11.04 17.90
CA MET A 59 -4.03 11.04 19.10
C MET A 59 -3.96 12.42 19.74
N GLN A 60 -3.78 13.48 18.95
CA GLN A 60 -3.72 14.84 19.46
C GLN A 60 -5.06 15.29 20.07
N LEU A 61 -6.19 14.98 19.41
CA LEU A 61 -7.52 15.34 19.88
C LEU A 61 -7.94 14.57 21.13
N THR A 62 -7.48 13.34 21.30
CA THR A 62 -7.75 12.52 22.49
C THR A 62 -6.72 12.73 23.60
N SER A 63 -5.64 13.46 23.33
CA SER A 63 -4.63 13.83 24.33
C SER A 63 -5.09 15.00 25.22
N GLY A 64 -4.70 14.96 26.50
CA GLY A 64 -5.00 16.05 27.44
C GLY A 64 -6.36 15.97 28.15
N ARG A 65 -6.66 17.05 28.88
CA ARG A 65 -7.89 17.24 29.66
C ARG A 65 -8.56 18.54 29.23
N VAL A 66 -9.88 18.55 29.15
CA VAL A 66 -10.67 19.76 28.92
C VAL A 66 -11.57 19.95 30.13
N ARG A 67 -11.42 21.08 30.85
CA ARG A 67 -12.14 21.37 32.10
C ARG A 67 -12.01 20.24 33.14
N GLY A 68 -10.79 19.74 33.36
CA GLY A 68 -10.50 18.66 34.32
C GLY A 68 -10.93 17.25 33.88
N ARG A 69 -11.83 17.11 32.90
CA ARG A 69 -12.25 15.81 32.36
C ARG A 69 -11.38 15.36 31.19
N ARG A 70 -11.06 14.07 31.16
CA ARG A 70 -10.37 13.46 30.01
C ARG A 70 -11.32 13.36 28.81
N VAL A 71 -10.80 13.67 27.63
CA VAL A 71 -11.53 13.51 26.36
C VAL A 71 -11.86 12.03 26.14
N MET A 72 -10.87 11.17 26.35
CA MET A 72 -11.01 9.71 26.31
C MET A 72 -10.21 9.05 27.43
N SER A 73 -10.61 7.86 27.86
CA SER A 73 -9.85 7.09 28.85
C SER A 73 -8.47 6.73 28.28
N LYS A 74 -7.46 6.65 29.15
CA LYS A 74 -6.07 6.38 28.70
C LYS A 74 -5.98 5.02 28.01
N GLY A 75 -6.68 4.01 28.56
CA GLY A 75 -6.73 2.66 27.98
C GLY A 75 -7.37 2.64 26.60
N LEU A 76 -8.54 3.27 26.44
CA LEU A 76 -9.25 3.28 25.16
C LEU A 76 -8.48 4.03 24.07
N ARG A 77 -7.79 5.12 24.43
CA ARG A 77 -6.89 5.84 23.52
C ARG A 77 -5.73 4.97 23.05
N VAL A 78 -5.07 4.28 23.97
CA VAL A 78 -3.97 3.39 23.63
C VAL A 78 -4.48 2.24 22.76
N PHE A 79 -5.59 1.61 23.12
CA PHE A 79 -6.18 0.52 22.36
C PHE A 79 -6.47 0.91 20.90
N PHE A 80 -7.24 1.98 20.68
CA PHE A 80 -7.58 2.41 19.31
C PHE A 80 -6.36 2.85 18.51
N ASN A 81 -5.40 3.53 19.13
CA ASN A 81 -4.18 3.91 18.44
C ASN A 81 -3.33 2.70 18.07
N THR A 82 -3.12 1.77 19.01
CA THR A 82 -2.34 0.56 18.76
C THR A 82 -3.01 -0.28 17.68
N LEU A 83 -4.33 -0.46 17.74
CA LEU A 83 -5.09 -1.21 16.75
C LEU A 83 -4.96 -0.59 15.35
N GLY A 84 -5.21 0.72 15.23
CA GLY A 84 -5.08 1.43 13.95
C GLY A 84 -3.66 1.37 13.40
N THR A 85 -2.66 1.67 14.25
CA THR A 85 -1.25 1.63 13.84
C THR A 85 -0.86 0.24 13.36
N LEU A 86 -1.23 -0.82 14.09
CA LEU A 86 -0.91 -2.21 13.71
C LEU A 86 -1.56 -2.59 12.37
N LEU A 87 -2.83 -2.19 12.17
CA LEU A 87 -3.56 -2.45 10.94
C LEU A 87 -2.91 -1.75 9.74
N SER A 88 -2.61 -0.46 9.86
CA SER A 88 -1.96 0.30 8.79
C SER A 88 -0.54 -0.22 8.50
N LEU A 89 0.21 -0.64 9.53
CA LEU A 89 1.55 -1.21 9.35
C LEU A 89 1.49 -2.58 8.64
N ALA A 90 0.52 -3.42 9.00
CA ALA A 90 0.29 -4.69 8.34
C ALA A 90 -0.08 -4.50 6.87
N LEU A 91 -0.90 -3.49 6.56
CA LEU A 91 -1.28 -3.15 5.18
C LEU A 91 -0.08 -2.69 4.34
N VAL A 92 0.76 -1.81 4.87
CA VAL A 92 1.98 -1.37 4.17
C VAL A 92 2.95 -2.52 3.97
N GLY A 93 3.17 -3.34 5.00
CA GLY A 93 4.05 -4.50 4.91
C GLY A 93 3.56 -5.49 3.85
N PHE A 94 2.26 -5.80 3.86
CA PHE A 94 1.65 -6.70 2.90
C PHE A 94 1.70 -6.15 1.47
N TRP A 95 1.38 -4.87 1.28
CA TRP A 95 1.46 -4.22 -0.01
C TRP A 95 2.89 -4.15 -0.55
N GLY A 96 3.86 -3.79 0.29
CA GLY A 96 5.27 -3.80 -0.05
C GLY A 96 5.75 -5.19 -0.50
N TYR A 97 5.37 -6.23 0.23
CA TYR A 97 5.69 -7.62 -0.13
C TYR A 97 5.17 -7.99 -1.54
N ILE A 98 3.91 -7.67 -1.85
CA ILE A 98 3.33 -7.93 -3.18
C ILE A 98 4.05 -7.12 -4.25
N TYR A 99 4.31 -5.84 -3.99
CA TYR A 99 4.98 -4.99 -4.97
C TYR A 99 6.39 -5.47 -5.31
N PHE A 100 7.19 -5.84 -4.29
CA PHE A 100 8.54 -6.34 -4.50
C PHE A 100 8.57 -7.67 -5.25
N THR A 101 7.70 -8.62 -4.88
CA THR A 101 7.62 -9.92 -5.56
C THR A 101 7.25 -9.76 -7.03
N GLN A 102 6.31 -8.86 -7.34
CA GLN A 102 5.94 -8.57 -8.72
C GLN A 102 7.06 -7.90 -9.52
N GLN A 103 7.80 -6.97 -8.90
CA GLN A 103 8.93 -6.34 -9.58
C GLN A 103 10.07 -7.31 -9.86
N LEU A 104 10.37 -8.21 -8.93
CA LEU A 104 11.36 -9.26 -9.15
C LEU A 104 10.95 -10.20 -10.29
N ASN A 105 9.67 -10.56 -10.35
CA ASN A 105 9.14 -11.41 -11.42
C ASN A 105 9.16 -10.71 -12.78
N GLN A 106 8.87 -9.42 -12.84
CA GLN A 106 8.95 -8.64 -14.08
C GLN A 106 10.39 -8.55 -14.59
N ALA A 107 11.36 -8.23 -13.73
CA ALA A 107 12.76 -8.19 -14.10
C ALA A 107 13.29 -9.57 -14.55
N ALA A 108 12.88 -10.65 -13.89
CA ALA A 108 13.24 -12.01 -14.31
C ALA A 108 12.67 -12.37 -15.68
N ASN A 109 11.41 -12.04 -15.93
CA ASN A 109 10.76 -12.29 -17.22
C ASN A 109 11.37 -11.48 -18.35
N GLU A 110 11.73 -10.22 -18.11
CA GLU A 110 12.38 -9.37 -19.11
C GLU A 110 13.73 -9.96 -19.56
N ASN A 111 14.54 -10.45 -18.61
CA ASN A 111 15.82 -11.09 -18.91
C ASN A 111 15.65 -12.37 -19.76
N LEU A 112 14.63 -13.20 -19.46
CA LEU A 112 14.32 -14.41 -20.24
C LEU A 112 13.87 -14.08 -21.67
N VAL A 113 13.09 -13.02 -21.86
CA VAL A 113 12.64 -12.59 -23.20
C VAL A 113 13.83 -12.09 -24.03
N VAL A 114 14.75 -11.33 -23.42
CA VAL A 114 15.96 -10.85 -24.11
C VAL A 114 16.88 -12.01 -24.50
N GLU A 115 17.05 -12.98 -23.60
CA GLU A 115 17.87 -14.17 -23.85
C GLU A 115 17.26 -15.06 -24.95
N THR A 116 15.95 -15.31 -24.94
CA THR A 116 15.30 -16.09 -26.01
C THR A 116 15.33 -15.40 -27.37
N ALA A 117 15.22 -14.07 -27.40
CA ALA A 117 15.33 -13.29 -28.63
C ALA A 117 16.74 -13.34 -29.24
N SER A 118 17.79 -13.34 -28.40
CA SER A 118 19.17 -13.42 -28.87
C SER A 118 19.48 -14.79 -29.48
N TYR A 119 19.05 -15.90 -28.85
CA TYR A 119 19.23 -17.23 -29.43
C TYR A 119 18.51 -17.40 -30.77
N ARG A 120 17.27 -16.92 -30.90
CA ARG A 120 16.50 -17.00 -32.15
C ARG A 120 17.19 -16.23 -33.28
N TYR A 121 17.83 -15.10 -32.98
CA TYR A 121 18.57 -14.32 -33.96
C TYR A 121 19.84 -15.05 -34.46
N ILE A 122 20.59 -15.68 -33.54
CA ILE A 122 21.78 -16.45 -33.87
C ILE A 122 21.40 -17.64 -34.78
N GLU A 123 20.39 -18.42 -34.39
CA GLU A 123 19.90 -19.56 -35.16
C GLU A 123 19.45 -19.15 -36.57
N THR A 124 18.75 -18.01 -36.70
CA THR A 124 18.30 -17.51 -38.01
C THR A 124 19.49 -17.13 -38.90
N ASN A 125 20.54 -16.53 -38.34
CA ASN A 125 21.73 -16.16 -39.11
C ASN A 125 22.57 -17.36 -39.53
N ASP A 126 22.69 -18.39 -38.68
CA ASP A 126 23.39 -19.62 -39.03
C ASP A 126 22.69 -20.34 -40.20
N ILE A 127 21.36 -20.43 -40.18
CA ILE A 127 20.57 -21.01 -41.27
C ILE A 127 20.73 -20.21 -42.59
N ILE A 128 20.83 -18.89 -42.50
CA ILE A 128 21.03 -18.05 -43.69
C ILE A 128 22.44 -18.26 -44.26
N ASN A 129 23.47 -18.27 -43.41
CA ASN A 129 24.84 -18.46 -43.84
C ASN A 129 25.05 -19.84 -44.48
N GLU A 130 24.50 -20.91 -43.88
CA GLU A 130 24.56 -22.26 -44.45
C GLU A 130 23.88 -22.36 -45.82
N ARG A 131 22.85 -21.53 -46.07
CA ARG A 131 22.14 -21.48 -47.36
C ARG A 131 22.84 -20.62 -48.42
N ILE A 132 23.78 -19.76 -48.04
CA ILE A 132 24.58 -18.93 -48.96
C ILE A 132 25.83 -19.70 -49.43
N ASP A 133 26.33 -20.64 -48.61
CA ASP A 133 27.50 -21.46 -48.92
C ASP A 133 27.19 -22.71 -49.80
N LEU A 134 25.93 -22.91 -50.18
CA LEU A 134 25.41 -23.98 -51.07
C LEU A 134 25.10 -23.46 -52.47
#